data_AF-A0A8H3DH54-F1
#
_entry.id   AF-A0A8H3DH54-F1
#
_cell.length_a   1.000
_cell.length_b   1.000
_cell.length_c   1.000
_cell.angle_alpha   90.00
_cell.angle_beta   90.00
_cell.angle_gamma   90.00
#
_symmetry.space_group_name_H-M   'P 1'
#
loop_
_entity.id
_entity.type
_entity.pdbx_description
1 polymer ?
#
loop_
_entity_poly.entity_id
_entity_poly.type
_entity_poly.pdbx_seq_one_letter_code
_entity_poly.pdbx_strand_id
1 'polypeptide(L)'
;MLASLAGAAHYTGNPKYSQQEALRASFGSKNVVLEGPRKQTVEDVLELFCAHPSLEIFERSWHRDAVFEDPFTKCVGYKEYAARWYGLPKISAKSTTLQYRVLSSTHSPHKIVFDQTQQYTLRYIKRKKTIHSLVVLELDEDGKIIKMEDRWNGDKLPRKWGAVWLRRLNGKTAPFFVRVPRPAPGRTPTPV
;
A
#
# COMPACT_ATOMS: atom_id res chain seq x y z
N MET A 1 5.90 13.36 -3.35
CA MET A 1 5.95 12.67 -2.03
C MET A 1 5.41 13.50 -0.87
N LEU A 2 5.88 14.73 -0.69
CA LEU A 2 5.19 15.72 0.16
C LEU A 2 3.73 15.89 -0.30
N ALA A 3 3.48 15.96 -1.60
CA ALA A 3 2.13 16.15 -2.15
C ALA A 3 1.09 15.10 -1.73
N SER A 4 1.43 13.80 -1.61
CA SER A 4 0.42 12.77 -1.27
C SER A 4 0.13 12.70 0.24
N LEU A 5 1.13 12.93 1.11
CA LEU A 5 0.88 13.07 2.56
C LEU A 5 0.35 14.46 2.95
N ALA A 6 0.72 15.52 2.22
CA ALA A 6 0.11 16.84 2.36
C ALA A 6 -1.34 16.82 1.83
N GLY A 7 -1.59 16.10 0.73
CA GLY A 7 -2.94 15.79 0.26
C GLY A 7 -3.72 15.02 1.34
N ALA A 8 -3.09 14.07 2.02
CA ALA A 8 -3.65 13.42 3.20
C ALA A 8 -3.93 14.38 4.36
N ALA A 9 -3.10 15.40 4.54
CA ALA A 9 -3.31 16.40 5.58
C ALA A 9 -4.62 17.19 5.39
N HIS A 10 -5.08 17.32 4.14
CA HIS A 10 -6.34 17.93 3.71
C HIS A 10 -7.47 16.93 3.42
N TYR A 11 -7.21 15.62 3.49
CA TYR A 11 -8.26 14.62 3.31
C TYR A 11 -9.15 14.58 4.55
N THR A 12 -10.26 15.31 4.50
CA THR A 12 -11.30 15.37 5.54
C THR A 12 -12.51 14.51 5.16
N GLY A 13 -12.32 13.49 4.32
CA GLY A 13 -13.40 12.58 3.94
C GLY A 13 -14.07 12.08 5.21
N ASN A 14 -15.35 12.40 5.37
CA ASN A 14 -16.15 11.84 6.45
C ASN A 14 -16.17 10.32 6.22
N PRO A 15 -15.88 9.46 7.22
CA PRO A 15 -15.88 8.01 7.01
C PRO A 15 -17.29 7.57 6.60
N LYS A 16 -17.53 7.49 5.29
CA LYS A 16 -18.75 6.94 4.71
C LYS A 16 -18.52 5.46 4.51
N TYR A 17 -18.44 4.72 5.61
CA TYR A 17 -19.06 3.40 5.53
C TYR A 17 -20.52 3.67 5.25
N SER A 18 -21.01 3.38 4.03
CA SER A 18 -22.45 3.14 3.94
C SER A 18 -22.72 2.01 4.93
N GLN A 19 -23.73 2.19 5.79
CA GLN A 19 -24.11 1.17 6.76
C GLN A 19 -24.25 -0.20 6.07
N GLN A 20 -24.67 -0.20 4.80
CA GLN A 20 -24.77 -1.38 3.94
C GLN A 20 -23.43 -2.02 3.52
N GLU A 21 -22.32 -1.30 3.36
CA GLU A 21 -21.01 -1.88 3.04
C GLU A 21 -20.29 -2.38 4.29
N ALA A 22 -20.42 -1.67 5.41
CA ALA A 22 -20.01 -2.19 6.73
C ALA A 22 -20.85 -3.41 7.11
N LEU A 23 -22.16 -3.40 6.83
CA LEU A 23 -23.04 -4.56 7.00
C LEU A 23 -22.63 -5.69 6.04
N ARG A 24 -22.33 -5.44 4.77
CA ARG A 24 -21.85 -6.49 3.85
C ARG A 24 -20.49 -7.06 4.26
N ALA A 25 -19.59 -6.24 4.82
CA ALA A 25 -18.35 -6.69 5.43
C ALA A 25 -18.55 -7.41 6.77
N SER A 26 -19.62 -7.10 7.51
CA SER A 26 -19.99 -7.75 8.78
C SER A 26 -20.94 -8.94 8.63
N PHE A 27 -21.57 -9.13 7.46
CA PHE A 27 -22.41 -10.29 7.10
C PHE A 27 -21.58 -11.56 6.82
N GLY A 28 -20.30 -11.52 7.18
CA GLY A 28 -19.43 -12.68 7.36
C GLY A 28 -18.55 -12.44 8.57
N SER A 29 -19.13 -12.42 9.76
CA SER A 29 -18.43 -12.51 11.05
C SER A 29 -17.74 -13.87 11.22
N LYS A 30 -16.82 -14.18 10.31
CA LYS A 30 -15.73 -15.12 10.48
C LYS A 30 -14.48 -14.28 10.24
N ASN A 31 -13.67 -14.07 11.28
CA ASN A 31 -12.33 -13.51 11.07
C ASN A 31 -11.64 -14.38 10.02
N VAL A 32 -11.37 -13.83 8.83
CA VAL A 32 -10.63 -14.56 7.80
C VAL A 32 -9.20 -14.65 8.29
N VAL A 33 -8.85 -15.80 8.85
CA VAL A 33 -7.48 -16.09 9.27
C VAL A 33 -6.71 -16.48 8.02
N LEU A 34 -5.67 -15.71 7.72
CA LEU A 34 -4.73 -16.04 6.66
C LEU A 34 -3.63 -16.95 7.22
N GLU A 35 -3.17 -17.88 6.39
CA GLU A 35 -2.03 -18.72 6.68
C GLU A 35 -1.03 -18.71 5.51
N GLY A 36 0.20 -19.14 5.81
CA GLY A 36 1.25 -19.33 4.82
C GLY A 36 1.56 -18.07 3.98
N PRO A 37 1.78 -18.22 2.66
CA PRO A 37 2.21 -17.12 1.79
C PRO A 37 1.25 -15.91 1.77
N ARG A 38 -0.06 -16.14 1.88
CA ARG A 38 -1.04 -15.04 1.84
C ARG A 38 -1.02 -14.19 3.11
N LYS A 39 -0.77 -14.82 4.26
CA LYS A 39 -0.53 -14.13 5.52
C LYS A 39 0.73 -13.27 5.41
N GLN A 40 1.82 -13.86 4.93
CA GLN A 40 3.08 -13.15 4.72
C GLN A 40 2.92 -11.93 3.80
N THR A 41 2.17 -12.05 2.70
CA THR A 41 1.92 -10.91 1.81
C THR A 41 1.18 -9.76 2.50
N VAL A 42 0.22 -10.05 3.38
CA VAL A 42 -0.46 -9.01 4.17
C VAL A 42 0.48 -8.39 5.20
N GLU A 43 1.26 -9.20 5.92
CA GLU A 43 2.23 -8.73 6.92
C GLU A 43 3.31 -7.84 6.28
N ASP A 44 3.83 -8.22 5.12
CA ASP A 44 4.77 -7.42 4.33
C ASP A 44 4.17 -6.06 3.94
N VAL A 45 2.89 -6.04 3.53
CA VAL A 45 2.19 -4.78 3.23
C VAL A 45 2.00 -3.92 4.49
N LEU A 46 1.68 -4.51 5.63
CA LEU A 46 1.57 -3.79 6.90
C LEU A 46 2.91 -3.19 7.35
N GLU A 47 4.02 -3.90 7.17
CA GLU A 47 5.38 -3.35 7.41
C GLU A 47 5.68 -2.15 6.50
N LEU A 48 5.29 -2.21 5.23
CA LEU A 48 5.41 -1.06 4.33
C LEU A 48 4.60 0.15 4.83
N PHE A 49 3.37 -0.06 5.32
CA PHE A 49 2.55 0.99 5.93
C PHE A 49 3.19 1.55 7.22
N CYS A 50 3.83 0.71 8.02
CA CYS A 50 4.63 1.10 9.19
C CYS A 50 5.94 1.82 8.85
N ALA A 51 6.19 2.11 7.57
CA ALA A 51 7.39 2.78 7.09
C ALA A 51 8.67 1.96 7.35
N HIS A 52 8.59 0.64 7.19
CA HIS A 52 9.74 -0.28 7.24
C HIS A 52 9.96 -0.99 5.89
N PRO A 53 10.28 -0.26 4.81
CA PRO A 53 10.55 -0.87 3.51
C PRO A 53 11.89 -1.61 3.49
N SER A 54 11.89 -2.83 2.94
CA SER A 54 13.09 -3.64 2.72
C SER A 54 13.09 -4.23 1.30
N LEU A 55 14.28 -4.56 0.80
CA LEU A 55 14.41 -5.25 -0.50
C LEU A 55 13.71 -6.60 -0.48
N GLU A 56 13.84 -7.30 0.64
CA GLU A 56 13.26 -8.62 0.87
C GLU A 56 11.73 -8.61 0.72
N ILE A 57 11.05 -7.60 1.27
CA ILE A 57 9.60 -7.42 1.09
C ILE A 57 9.24 -7.29 -0.40
N PHE A 58 9.98 -6.48 -1.15
CA PHE A 58 9.68 -6.26 -2.57
C PHE A 58 10.00 -7.48 -3.43
N GLU A 59 11.07 -8.22 -3.13
CA GLU A 59 11.44 -9.44 -3.86
C GLU A 59 10.45 -10.58 -3.59
N ARG A 60 10.00 -10.72 -2.34
CA ARG A 60 9.07 -11.75 -1.89
C ARG A 60 7.65 -11.49 -2.34
N SER A 61 7.11 -10.29 -2.10
CA SER A 61 5.66 -10.06 -2.21
C SER A 61 5.22 -9.18 -3.37
N TRP A 62 6.11 -8.59 -4.16
CA TRP A 62 5.72 -7.68 -5.25
C TRP A 62 6.22 -8.15 -6.61
N HIS A 63 5.32 -8.15 -7.60
CA HIS A 63 5.72 -8.30 -9.00
C HIS A 63 6.46 -7.04 -9.47
N ARG A 64 7.48 -7.18 -10.32
CA ARG A 64 8.32 -6.03 -10.75
C ARG A 64 7.53 -4.96 -11.49
N ASP A 65 6.49 -5.36 -12.21
CA ASP A 65 5.60 -4.46 -12.96
C ASP A 65 4.32 -4.08 -12.20
N ALA A 66 4.28 -4.37 -10.90
CA ALA A 66 3.10 -4.11 -10.09
C ALA A 66 2.67 -2.64 -10.10
N VAL A 67 1.38 -2.43 -9.91
CA VAL A 67 0.77 -1.12 -9.84
C VAL A 67 0.34 -0.83 -8.41
N PHE A 68 0.82 0.28 -7.86
CA PHE A 68 0.35 0.80 -6.57
C PHE A 68 -0.47 2.07 -6.78
N GLU A 69 -1.64 2.14 -6.15
CA GLU A 69 -2.54 3.27 -6.26
C GLU A 69 -3.09 3.72 -4.91
N ASP A 70 -3.04 5.03 -4.66
CA ASP A 70 -3.77 5.71 -3.59
C ASP A 70 -4.55 6.91 -4.21
N PRO A 71 -5.38 7.66 -3.44
CA PRO A 71 -6.16 8.77 -3.99
C PRO A 71 -5.31 9.85 -4.69
N PHE A 72 -4.02 9.96 -4.35
CA PHE A 72 -3.11 10.99 -4.84
C PHE A 72 -2.04 10.49 -5.80
N THR A 73 -1.80 9.18 -5.87
CA THR A 73 -0.63 8.59 -6.52
C THR A 73 -1.05 7.36 -7.30
N LYS A 74 -0.47 7.21 -8.48
CA LYS A 74 -0.47 5.97 -9.25
C LYS A 74 0.96 5.67 -9.65
N CYS A 75 1.56 4.68 -9.02
CA CYS A 75 2.88 4.15 -9.34
C CYS A 75 2.74 2.91 -10.22
N VAL A 76 3.59 2.80 -11.25
CA VAL A 76 3.64 1.65 -12.15
C VAL A 76 5.08 1.16 -12.20
N GLY A 77 5.28 -0.09 -11.79
CA GLY A 77 6.57 -0.76 -11.78
C GLY A 77 7.46 -0.40 -10.57
N TYR A 78 8.45 -1.27 -10.35
CA TYR A 78 9.32 -1.30 -9.17
C TYR A 78 9.95 0.04 -8.83
N LYS A 79 10.48 0.74 -9.83
CA LYS A 79 11.15 2.03 -9.61
C LYS A 79 10.22 3.03 -8.92
N GLU A 80 8.94 3.04 -9.27
CA GLU A 80 7.97 4.01 -8.76
C GLU A 80 7.37 3.57 -7.42
N TYR A 81 6.90 2.31 -7.29
CA TYR A 81 6.29 1.87 -6.03
C TYR A 81 7.31 1.70 -4.91
N ALA A 82 8.52 1.21 -5.19
CA ALA A 82 9.54 1.06 -4.15
C ALA A 82 10.00 2.45 -3.66
N ALA A 83 10.19 3.41 -4.56
CA ALA A 83 10.51 4.79 -4.18
C ALA A 83 9.42 5.43 -3.31
N ARG A 84 8.14 5.12 -3.57
CA ARG A 84 7.02 5.59 -2.74
C ARG A 84 7.17 5.09 -1.29
N TRP A 85 7.45 3.81 -1.10
CA TRP A 85 7.60 3.21 0.22
C TRP A 85 8.89 3.62 0.93
N TYR A 86 10.05 3.59 0.25
CA TYR A 86 11.33 4.09 0.79
C TYR A 86 11.34 5.57 1.13
N GLY A 87 10.40 6.30 0.56
CA GLY A 87 10.25 7.70 0.84
C GLY A 87 9.39 8.02 2.07
N LEU A 88 8.50 7.11 2.49
CA LEU A 88 7.62 7.28 3.63
C LEU A 88 8.37 7.56 4.97
N PRO A 89 9.48 6.87 5.32
CA PRO A 89 10.24 7.15 6.54
C PRO A 89 10.88 8.56 6.58
N LYS A 90 11.08 9.18 5.42
CA LYS A 90 11.66 10.54 5.32
C LYS A 90 10.67 11.62 5.76
N ILE A 91 9.37 11.37 5.59
CA ILE A 91 8.29 12.34 5.85
C ILE A 91 7.47 11.98 7.09
N SER A 92 7.43 10.70 7.48
CA SER A 92 6.82 10.22 8.71
C SER A 92 7.88 9.99 9.79
N ALA A 93 7.72 10.61 10.96
CA ALA A 93 8.54 10.32 12.13
C ALA A 93 8.14 9.01 12.82
N LYS A 94 6.85 8.63 12.73
CA LYS A 94 6.31 7.37 13.23
C LYS A 94 5.09 7.00 12.40
N SER A 95 5.02 5.76 11.95
CA SER A 95 3.87 5.18 11.27
C SER A 95 3.43 3.94 12.02
N THR A 96 2.16 3.79 12.35
CA THR A 96 1.67 2.65 13.14
C THR A 96 0.30 2.22 12.67
N THR A 97 0.16 0.93 12.39
CA THR A 97 -1.15 0.30 12.19
C THR A 97 -1.81 0.12 13.55
N LEU A 98 -2.92 0.81 13.77
CA LEU A 98 -3.68 0.74 15.02
C LEU A 98 -4.54 -0.52 15.10
N GLN A 99 -5.11 -0.90 13.96
CA GLN A 99 -5.91 -2.12 13.79
C GLN A 99 -5.95 -2.48 12.30
N TYR A 100 -6.12 -3.75 12.00
CA TYR A 100 -6.46 -4.23 10.67
C TYR A 100 -7.32 -5.49 10.78
N ARG A 101 -8.10 -5.76 9.74
CA ARG A 101 -8.91 -6.99 9.65
C ARG A 101 -9.03 -7.41 8.20
N VAL A 102 -8.72 -8.68 7.95
CA VAL A 102 -8.93 -9.30 6.63
C VAL A 102 -10.42 -9.55 6.43
N LEU A 103 -10.96 -8.99 5.35
CA LEU A 103 -12.37 -9.08 4.98
C LEU A 103 -12.62 -10.23 4.01
N SER A 104 -11.69 -10.47 3.07
CA SER A 104 -11.79 -11.58 2.14
C SER A 104 -10.43 -12.00 1.58
N SER A 105 -10.36 -13.27 1.17
CA SER A 105 -9.18 -13.88 0.56
C SER A 105 -9.64 -14.96 -0.41
N THR A 106 -9.61 -14.69 -1.71
CA THR A 106 -10.08 -15.60 -2.76
C THR A 106 -8.90 -16.13 -3.57
N HIS A 107 -8.96 -17.40 -3.98
CA HIS A 107 -7.99 -18.01 -4.89
C HIS A 107 -8.40 -17.88 -6.36
N SER A 108 -9.68 -17.69 -6.65
CA SER A 108 -10.18 -17.35 -7.99
C SER A 108 -11.28 -16.30 -7.87
N PRO A 109 -11.01 -15.02 -8.21
CA PRO A 109 -9.70 -14.47 -8.59
C PRO A 109 -8.71 -14.43 -7.41
N HIS A 110 -7.40 -14.41 -7.68
CA HIS A 110 -6.32 -14.29 -6.68
C HIS A 110 -6.33 -12.91 -6.01
N LYS A 111 -7.16 -12.74 -4.96
CA LYS A 111 -7.45 -11.42 -4.38
C LYS A 111 -7.52 -11.45 -2.85
N ILE A 112 -6.94 -10.44 -2.20
CA ILE A 112 -7.07 -10.21 -0.76
C ILE A 112 -7.66 -8.81 -0.54
N VAL A 113 -8.60 -8.69 0.38
CA VAL A 113 -9.16 -7.40 0.81
C VAL A 113 -9.11 -7.33 2.33
N PHE A 114 -8.55 -6.25 2.86
CA PHE A 114 -8.53 -5.98 4.29
C PHE A 114 -8.78 -4.50 4.57
N ASP A 115 -9.39 -4.21 5.72
CA ASP A 115 -9.44 -2.85 6.25
C ASP A 115 -8.28 -2.62 7.23
N GLN A 116 -7.87 -1.38 7.37
CA GLN A 116 -6.92 -0.97 8.41
C GLN A 116 -7.15 0.47 8.85
N THR A 117 -6.66 0.79 10.04
CA THR A 117 -6.52 2.15 10.54
C THR A 117 -5.04 2.45 10.73
N GLN A 118 -4.49 3.36 9.93
CA GLN A 118 -3.09 3.76 9.98
C GLN A 118 -2.94 5.14 10.60
N GLN A 119 -2.02 5.29 11.56
CA GLN A 119 -1.65 6.58 12.14
C GLN A 119 -0.23 6.98 11.72
N TYR A 120 -0.13 8.16 11.10
CA TYR A 120 1.13 8.79 10.70
C TYR A 120 1.42 10.00 11.60
N THR A 121 2.65 10.12 12.08
CA THR A 121 3.17 11.32 12.76
C THR A 121 4.10 12.05 11.81
N LEU A 122 3.68 13.20 11.28
CA LEU A 122 4.46 13.93 10.28
C LEU A 122 5.67 14.63 10.91
N ARG A 123 6.86 14.37 10.38
CA ARG A 123 8.15 14.76 11.00
C ARG A 123 8.29 16.26 11.22
N TYR A 124 7.95 17.06 10.21
CA TYR A 124 8.23 18.50 10.22
C TYR A 124 7.15 19.34 10.91
N ILE A 125 5.91 18.85 10.97
CA ILE A 125 4.78 19.60 11.55
C ILE A 125 4.26 19.00 12.85
N LYS A 126 4.85 17.89 13.34
CA LYS A 126 4.48 17.16 14.57
C LYS A 126 2.98 16.84 14.70
N ARG A 127 2.24 16.81 13.58
CA ARG A 127 0.82 16.48 13.54
C ARG A 127 0.63 14.99 13.32
N LYS A 128 -0.30 14.41 14.08
CA LYS A 128 -0.80 13.06 13.85
C LYS A 128 -1.92 13.10 12.81
N LYS A 129 -1.95 12.10 11.94
CA LYS A 129 -3.00 11.88 10.95
C LYS A 129 -3.38 10.41 10.98
N THR A 130 -4.66 10.16 11.19
CA THR A 130 -5.24 8.82 11.16
C THR A 130 -6.01 8.66 9.86
N ILE A 131 -5.74 7.58 9.13
CA ILE A 131 -6.38 7.25 7.86
C ILE A 131 -7.02 5.88 8.01
N HIS A 132 -8.29 5.77 7.64
CA HIS A 132 -8.95 4.48 7.46
C HIS A 132 -8.82 4.06 6.01
N SER A 133 -8.34 2.84 5.78
CA SER A 133 -8.04 2.35 4.44
C SER A 133 -8.72 1.01 4.21
N LEU A 134 -9.37 0.88 3.06
CA LEU A 134 -9.72 -0.41 2.47
C LEU A 134 -8.61 -0.76 1.47
N VAL A 135 -7.79 -1.74 1.81
CA VAL A 135 -6.69 -2.20 0.96
C VAL A 135 -7.15 -3.38 0.11
N VAL A 136 -6.93 -3.27 -1.19
CA VAL A 136 -7.27 -4.31 -2.16
C VAL A 136 -5.99 -4.77 -2.84
N LEU A 137 -5.65 -6.05 -2.67
CA LEU A 137 -4.52 -6.70 -3.32
C LEU A 137 -5.02 -7.66 -4.40
N GLU A 138 -4.54 -7.51 -5.62
CA GLU A 138 -4.63 -8.51 -6.69
C GLU A 138 -3.26 -9.16 -6.81
N LEU A 139 -3.25 -10.49 -6.82
CA LEU A 139 -2.03 -11.31 -6.84
C LEU A 139 -1.93 -12.10 -8.16
N ASP A 140 -0.72 -12.45 -8.56
CA ASP A 140 -0.46 -13.43 -9.60
C ASP A 140 -0.56 -14.89 -9.08
N GLU A 141 -0.26 -15.84 -9.96
CA GLU A 141 -0.27 -17.28 -9.66
C GLU A 141 0.77 -17.65 -8.59
N ASP A 142 1.90 -16.93 -8.54
CA ASP A 142 2.97 -17.08 -7.54
C ASP A 142 2.63 -16.39 -6.20
N GLY A 143 1.48 -15.72 -6.11
CA GLY A 143 1.04 -15.01 -4.91
C GLY A 143 1.69 -13.64 -4.71
N LYS A 144 2.39 -13.10 -5.71
CA LYS A 144 2.97 -11.75 -5.68
C LYS A 144 1.94 -10.71 -6.07
N ILE A 145 2.04 -9.53 -5.47
CA ILE A 145 1.16 -8.40 -5.72
C ILE A 145 1.43 -7.88 -7.14
N ILE A 146 0.41 -7.95 -7.99
CA ILE A 146 0.39 -7.29 -9.31
C ILE A 146 -0.33 -5.94 -9.25
N LYS A 147 -1.25 -5.77 -8.30
CA LYS A 147 -1.94 -4.51 -8.06
C LYS A 147 -2.30 -4.34 -6.59
N MET A 148 -2.03 -3.15 -6.07
CA MET A 148 -2.46 -2.73 -4.74
C MET A 148 -3.20 -1.39 -4.86
N GLU A 149 -4.43 -1.35 -4.34
CA GLU A 149 -5.18 -0.13 -4.16
C GLU A 149 -5.36 0.16 -2.66
N ASP A 150 -4.89 1.33 -2.21
CA ASP A 150 -5.18 1.90 -0.89
C ASP A 150 -6.35 2.89 -1.03
N ARG A 151 -7.55 2.45 -0.66
CA ARG A 151 -8.78 3.24 -0.78
C ARG A 151 -9.14 3.88 0.55
N TRP A 152 -8.90 5.17 0.68
CA TRP A 152 -9.18 5.87 1.92
C TRP A 152 -10.68 6.03 2.14
N ASN A 153 -11.12 5.76 3.37
CA ASN A 153 -12.52 5.63 3.77
C ASN A 153 -13.35 4.68 2.90
N GLY A 154 -12.72 3.78 2.13
CA GLY A 154 -13.39 2.91 1.17
C GLY A 154 -13.78 3.60 -0.16
N ASP A 155 -13.47 4.89 -0.33
CA ASP A 155 -13.81 5.63 -1.54
C ASP A 155 -13.15 5.04 -2.78
N LYS A 156 -13.88 5.01 -3.90
CA LYS A 156 -13.30 4.65 -5.20
C LYS A 156 -12.22 5.67 -5.56
N LEU A 157 -11.08 5.16 -6.05
CA LEU A 157 -9.99 6.01 -6.53
C LEU A 157 -10.48 6.95 -7.65
N PRO A 158 -9.99 8.20 -7.73
CA PRO A 158 -10.35 9.12 -8.81
C PRO A 158 -9.99 8.54 -10.18
N ARG A 159 -11.00 8.38 -11.06
CA ARG A 159 -10.86 7.81 -12.41
C ARG A 159 -10.98 8.82 -13.56
N LYS A 160 -11.33 10.08 -13.28
CA LYS A 160 -11.37 11.13 -14.31
C LYS A 160 -9.97 11.30 -14.91
N TRP A 161 -9.87 11.43 -16.23
CA TRP A 161 -8.59 11.47 -16.95
C TRP A 161 -7.58 12.47 -16.37
N GLY A 162 -8.01 13.71 -16.08
CA GLY A 162 -7.12 14.71 -15.48
C GLY A 162 -6.61 14.33 -14.08
N ALA A 163 -7.46 13.69 -13.26
CA ALA A 163 -7.05 13.18 -11.96
C ALA A 163 -6.08 12.01 -12.07
N VAL A 164 -6.28 11.10 -13.04
CA VAL A 164 -5.36 10.00 -13.32
C VAL A 164 -3.99 10.52 -13.76
N TRP A 165 -3.96 11.55 -14.61
CA TRP A 165 -2.72 12.19 -15.05
C TRP A 165 -1.95 12.81 -13.88
N LEU A 166 -2.63 13.57 -13.01
CA LEU A 166 -2.03 14.12 -11.78
C LEU A 166 -1.49 13.03 -10.86
N ARG A 167 -2.24 11.94 -10.67
CA ARG A 167 -1.82 10.78 -9.86
C ARG A 167 -0.59 10.09 -10.44
N ARG A 168 -0.50 9.93 -11.77
CA ARG A 168 0.69 9.39 -12.44
C ARG A 168 1.90 10.32 -12.30
N LEU A 169 1.71 11.64 -12.44
CA LEU A 169 2.78 12.61 -12.25
C LEU A 169 3.39 12.50 -10.85
N ASN A 170 2.54 12.43 -9.82
CA ASN A 170 2.98 12.23 -8.44
C ASN A 170 3.80 10.94 -8.26
N GLY A 171 3.39 9.83 -8.88
CA GLY A 171 4.13 8.56 -8.84
C GLY A 171 5.51 8.67 -9.49
N LYS A 172 5.60 9.33 -10.66
CA LYS A 172 6.84 9.52 -11.41
C LYS A 172 7.86 10.45 -10.73
N THR A 173 7.42 11.37 -9.86
CA THR A 173 8.35 12.29 -9.16
C THR A 173 9.06 11.65 -7.97
N ALA A 174 8.47 10.65 -7.31
CA ALA A 174 9.05 10.06 -6.11
C ALA A 174 10.45 9.44 -6.30
N PRO A 175 10.75 8.72 -7.40
CA PRO A 175 12.07 8.12 -7.64
C PRO A 175 13.22 9.13 -7.71
N PHE A 176 12.96 10.38 -8.11
CA PHE A 176 14.01 11.39 -8.23
C PHE A 176 14.54 11.87 -6.86
N PHE A 177 13.76 11.72 -5.78
CA PHE A 177 14.11 12.19 -4.45
C PHE A 177 14.36 11.03 -3.44
N VAL A 178 14.19 9.79 -3.90
CA VAL A 178 14.33 8.59 -3.07
C VAL A 178 15.30 7.62 -3.71
N ARG A 179 16.42 7.42 -3.03
CA ARG A 179 17.35 6.35 -3.37
C ARG A 179 16.77 5.03 -2.86
N VAL A 180 16.36 4.17 -3.80
CA VAL A 180 15.99 2.78 -3.52
C VAL A 180 17.29 1.96 -3.48
N PRO A 181 17.52 1.14 -2.44
CA PRO A 181 18.64 0.20 -2.41
C PRO A 181 18.61 -0.72 -3.64
N ARG A 182 19.78 -1.20 -4.09
CA ARG A 182 19.85 -2.22 -5.14
C ARG A 182 20.18 -3.57 -4.49
N PRO A 183 19.61 -4.68 -4.98
CA PRO A 183 20.10 -6.01 -4.60
C PRO A 183 21.60 -6.09 -4.87
N ALA A 184 22.34 -6.77 -4.00
CA ALA A 184 23.75 -7.03 -4.25
C ALA A 184 23.89 -7.82 -5.57
N PRO A 185 24.89 -7.52 -6.43
CA PRO A 185 25.17 -8.38 -7.57
C PRO A 185 25.41 -9.79 -7.05
N GLY A 186 24.64 -10.76 -7.55
CA GLY A 186 24.77 -12.16 -7.14
C GLY A 186 26.21 -12.60 -7.32
N ARG A 187 26.79 -13.25 -6.30
CA ARG A 187 28.06 -13.98 -6.49
C ARG A 187 27.81 -14.99 -7.59
N THR A 188 28.48 -14.81 -8.73
CA THR A 188 28.64 -15.87 -9.71
C THR A 188 29.22 -17.08 -8.97
N PRO A 189 28.62 -18.29 -9.09
CA PRO A 189 29.26 -19.48 -8.58
C PRO A 189 30.63 -19.59 -9.25
N THR A 190 31.68 -19.66 -8.45
CA THR A 190 32.99 -20.06 -8.95
C THR A 190 32.84 -21.45 -9.54
N PRO A 191 33.18 -21.69 -10.82
CA PRO A 191 33.23 -23.05 -11.33
C PRO A 191 34.27 -23.82 -10.51
N VAL A 192 33.86 -24.99 -10.02
CA VAL A 192 34.73 -25.97 -9.34
C VAL A 192 35.47 -26.77 -10.40
#